data_AF-A0A8S3PQR2-F1
#
_entry.id   AF-A0A8S3PQR2-F1
#
_cell.length_a   1.000
_cell.length_b   1.000
_cell.length_c   1.000
_cell.angle_alpha   90.00
_cell.angle_beta   90.00
_cell.angle_gamma   90.00
#
_symmetry.space_group_name_H-M   'P 1'
#
loop_
_entity.id
_entity.type
_entity.pdbx_description
1 polymer ?
#
loop_
_entity_poly.entity_id
_entity_poly.type
_entity_poly.pdbx_seq_one_letter_code
_entity_poly.pdbx_strand_id
1 'polypeptide(L)'
;MWEALSLRFGVWKELPRTSHEAERKGYTRVNDICKTNQYHGFLYRRLGDTKDIPIYDLNGWIAGIQAMIPAYMKGYNSLNESIALPPYDIMPPLLYGHDPHEPGRTFYTITAYFKHPQLVCNPIAKHHIQTGKGLYIQTGVDPIVSHMSIPLESKQLGPMWVQGTCVPRMGTHYFYNLSRSLPCEKIYPVFLMYDSEGKLGAFGWSFQGFALDSSQSDLSWFKLRPETYQFTFDTSKLPPCMFNENFQVFGIHIWLKDPNSDTMLCKIIQRPQQRLTSTRKPDKITYKTGYRDNHIINADRNTDNVSSRNTLHYTLIVLIILSCYHILQL
;
A
#
# COMPACT_ATOMS: atom_id res chain seq x y z
N MET A 1 -12.04 18.12 10.65
CA MET A 1 -10.67 17.58 10.52
C MET A 1 -10.50 16.44 11.50
N TRP A 2 -9.60 15.49 11.26
CA TRP A 2 -9.29 14.42 12.22
C TRP A 2 -8.64 14.98 13.50
N GLU A 3 -9.00 14.42 14.65
CA GLU A 3 -8.56 14.91 15.98
C GLU A 3 -7.06 14.71 16.17
N ALA A 4 -6.55 13.55 15.79
CA ALA A 4 -5.12 13.27 15.72
C ALA A 4 -4.70 12.93 14.28
N LEU A 5 -3.41 13.09 14.01
CA LEU A 5 -2.74 12.53 12.84
C LEU A 5 -1.32 12.16 13.28
N SER A 6 -1.12 10.92 13.65
CA SER A 6 0.18 10.41 14.07
C SER A 6 0.54 9.10 13.38
N LEU A 7 1.83 8.80 13.32
CA LEU A 7 2.36 7.55 12.80
C LEU A 7 3.11 6.78 13.89
N ARG A 8 3.33 5.50 13.59
CA ARG A 8 4.03 4.47 14.37
C ARG A 8 3.49 4.21 15.78
N PHE A 9 3.20 2.94 16.07
CA PHE A 9 2.67 2.50 17.36
C PHE A 9 3.77 2.57 18.42
N GLY A 10 3.47 3.17 19.58
CA GLY A 10 4.37 3.22 20.74
C GLY A 10 5.50 4.25 20.63
N VAL A 11 5.80 4.76 19.43
CA VAL A 11 6.70 5.90 19.21
C VAL A 11 5.98 6.87 18.29
N TRP A 12 5.07 7.64 18.89
CA TRP A 12 4.14 8.50 18.20
C TRP A 12 4.86 9.64 17.51
N LYS A 13 4.70 9.73 16.20
CA LYS A 13 5.16 10.87 15.43
C LYS A 13 3.99 11.63 14.84
N GLU A 14 3.84 12.89 15.23
CA GLU A 14 2.77 13.74 14.72
C GLU A 14 3.05 14.23 13.30
N LEU A 15 2.04 14.13 12.44
CA LEU A 15 2.04 14.74 11.12
C LEU A 15 1.82 16.25 11.24
N PRO A 16 2.61 17.08 10.51
CA PRO A 16 2.36 18.50 10.46
C PRO A 16 0.97 18.78 9.87
N ARG A 17 0.16 19.58 10.56
CA ARG A 17 -1.24 19.85 10.17
C ARG A 17 -1.35 20.87 9.05
N THR A 18 -0.31 21.68 8.88
CA THR A 18 -0.23 22.69 7.82
C THR A 18 1.07 22.56 7.03
N SER A 19 1.07 23.03 5.78
CA SER A 19 2.28 23.05 4.95
C SER A 19 3.39 23.89 5.59
N HIS A 20 3.04 25.02 6.21
CA HIS A 20 3.99 25.87 6.93
C HIS A 20 4.62 25.15 8.14
N GLU A 21 3.85 24.35 8.87
CA GLU A 21 4.40 23.50 9.93
C GLU A 21 5.32 22.41 9.37
N ALA A 22 4.98 21.84 8.21
CA ALA A 22 5.81 20.85 7.53
C ALA A 22 7.18 21.45 7.15
N GLU A 23 7.20 22.64 6.56
CA GLU A 23 8.43 23.36 6.20
C GLU A 23 9.31 23.60 7.44
N ARG A 24 8.72 24.06 8.55
CA ARG A 24 9.45 24.23 9.83
C ARG A 24 10.00 22.91 10.38
N LYS A 25 9.35 21.79 10.08
CA LYS A 25 9.79 20.43 10.43
C LYS A 25 10.71 19.80 9.37
N GLY A 26 11.20 20.59 8.41
CA GLY A 26 12.18 20.18 7.41
C GLY A 26 11.63 19.44 6.20
N TYR A 27 10.31 19.43 6.00
CA TYR A 27 9.72 18.87 4.78
C TYR A 27 9.87 19.88 3.63
N THR A 28 10.18 19.38 2.44
CA THR A 28 10.23 20.16 1.21
C THR A 28 9.08 19.79 0.30
N ARG A 29 8.50 20.79 -0.34
CA ARG A 29 7.46 20.61 -1.36
C ARG A 29 8.03 19.91 -2.60
N VAL A 30 7.28 18.96 -3.15
CA VAL A 30 7.71 18.10 -4.25
C VAL A 30 7.11 18.50 -5.61
N ASN A 31 5.95 19.17 -5.61
CA ASN A 31 5.22 19.54 -6.82
C ASN A 31 4.64 20.96 -6.76
N ASP A 32 4.63 21.66 -7.90
CA ASP A 32 4.11 23.02 -8.00
C ASP A 32 2.61 23.09 -8.32
N ILE A 33 2.07 22.05 -8.94
CA ILE A 33 0.68 21.99 -9.40
C ILE A 33 -0.12 21.13 -8.44
N CYS A 34 -1.22 21.67 -7.89
CA CYS A 34 -2.08 20.93 -6.97
C CYS A 34 -2.74 19.72 -7.67
N LYS A 35 -3.33 19.95 -8.85
CA LYS A 35 -4.02 18.91 -9.60
C LYS A 35 -3.06 18.23 -10.56
N THR A 36 -2.43 17.14 -10.13
CA THR A 36 -1.58 16.31 -11.00
C THR A 36 -2.42 15.23 -11.69
N ASN A 37 -1.81 14.52 -12.65
CA ASN A 37 -2.46 13.38 -13.30
C ASN A 37 -2.55 12.14 -12.39
N GLN A 38 -1.80 12.06 -11.30
CA GLN A 38 -1.70 10.86 -10.47
C GLN A 38 -2.25 11.04 -9.07
N TYR A 39 -2.36 12.26 -8.56
CA TYR A 39 -2.84 12.59 -7.22
C TYR A 39 -3.19 14.08 -7.15
N HIS A 40 -3.97 14.46 -6.15
CA HIS A 40 -4.34 15.86 -5.90
C HIS A 40 -3.69 16.36 -4.61
N GLY A 41 -3.30 17.63 -4.60
CA GLY A 41 -2.70 18.31 -3.46
C GLY A 41 -1.21 18.58 -3.64
N PHE A 42 -0.66 19.29 -2.67
CA PHE A 42 0.76 19.60 -2.59
C PHE A 42 1.45 18.59 -1.68
N LEU A 43 2.33 17.81 -2.28
CA LEU A 43 3.07 16.75 -1.64
C LEU A 43 4.32 17.34 -0.98
N TYR A 44 4.56 16.97 0.28
CA TYR A 44 5.72 17.39 1.04
C TYR A 44 6.45 16.16 1.55
N ARG A 45 7.79 16.20 1.49
CA ARG A 45 8.63 15.05 1.81
C ARG A 45 9.92 15.50 2.47
N ARG A 46 10.46 14.67 3.36
CA ARG A 46 11.84 14.81 3.85
C ARG A 46 12.74 13.87 3.06
N LEU A 47 13.99 14.29 2.86
CA LEU A 47 14.96 13.51 2.10
C LEU A 47 15.08 12.08 2.69
N GLY A 48 14.98 11.08 1.81
CA GLY A 48 15.09 9.67 2.19
C GLY A 48 13.89 9.09 2.95
N ASP A 49 12.86 9.87 3.28
CA ASP A 49 11.65 9.33 3.91
C ASP A 49 10.65 8.85 2.86
N THR A 50 10.13 7.64 3.05
CA THR A 50 9.14 7.00 2.18
C THR A 50 7.85 6.66 2.89
N LYS A 51 7.73 6.97 4.19
CA LYS A 51 6.62 6.44 5.02
C LYS A 51 5.59 7.51 5.38
N ASP A 52 6.01 8.77 5.45
CA ASP A 52 5.18 9.88 5.89
C ASP A 52 5.24 11.06 4.91
N ILE A 53 4.57 10.92 3.77
CA ILE A 53 4.58 11.95 2.74
C ILE A 53 3.24 12.70 2.79
N PRO A 54 3.10 13.75 3.62
CA PRO A 54 1.83 14.46 3.76
C PRO A 54 1.44 15.18 2.47
N ILE A 55 0.13 15.22 2.23
CA ILE A 55 -0.51 15.97 1.15
C ILE A 55 -1.29 17.12 1.77
N TYR A 56 -1.08 18.34 1.29
CA TYR A 56 -1.81 19.53 1.70
C TYR A 56 -2.76 20.02 0.60
N ASP A 57 -3.89 20.61 1.00
CA ASP A 57 -4.83 21.27 0.08
C ASP A 57 -4.36 22.67 -0.33
N LEU A 58 -5.16 23.34 -1.18
CA LEU A 58 -4.91 24.72 -1.61
C LEU A 58 -4.85 25.75 -0.48
N ASN A 59 -5.44 25.46 0.68
CA ASN A 59 -5.42 26.34 1.85
C ASN A 59 -4.25 26.00 2.80
N GLY A 60 -3.38 25.06 2.42
CA GLY A 60 -2.25 24.63 3.22
C GLY A 60 -2.61 23.69 4.37
N TRP A 61 -3.83 23.14 4.43
CA TRP A 61 -4.23 22.18 5.46
C TRP A 61 -3.99 20.75 5.00
N ILE A 62 -3.59 19.88 5.93
CA ILE A 62 -3.40 18.46 5.62
C ILE A 62 -4.68 17.84 5.08
N ALA A 63 -4.54 17.20 3.93
CA ALA A 63 -5.61 16.66 3.11
C ALA A 63 -5.45 15.18 2.82
N GLY A 64 -4.26 14.63 3.02
CA GLY A 64 -3.98 13.21 2.86
C GLY A 64 -2.56 12.85 3.25
N ILE A 65 -2.19 11.62 2.95
CA ILE A 65 -0.86 11.07 3.16
C ILE A 65 -0.55 10.04 2.08
N GLN A 66 0.72 10.00 1.67
CA GLN A 66 1.30 8.98 0.82
C GLN A 66 2.37 8.19 1.55
N ALA A 67 2.53 6.94 1.12
CA ALA A 67 3.71 6.13 1.40
C ALA A 67 4.25 5.56 0.08
N MET A 68 5.56 5.34 0.04
CA MET A 68 6.31 4.83 -1.10
C MET A 68 6.99 3.51 -0.73
N ILE A 69 6.92 2.54 -1.64
CA ILE A 69 7.73 1.32 -1.60
C ILE A 69 8.56 1.23 -2.89
N PRO A 70 9.80 0.71 -2.83
CA PRO A 70 10.62 0.57 -4.03
C PRO A 70 9.98 -0.36 -5.07
N ALA A 71 10.05 -0.02 -6.35
CA ALA A 71 9.40 -0.81 -7.40
C ALA A 71 10.11 -2.14 -7.72
N TYR A 72 11.33 -2.32 -7.20
CA TYR A 72 12.09 -3.57 -7.30
C TYR A 72 11.90 -4.50 -6.10
N MET A 73 10.92 -4.21 -5.24
CA MET A 73 10.66 -5.03 -4.06
C MET A 73 10.32 -6.47 -4.44
N LYS A 74 10.85 -7.43 -3.68
CA LYS A 74 10.56 -8.85 -3.82
C LYS A 74 9.73 -9.35 -2.64
N GLY A 75 8.87 -10.33 -2.91
CA GLY A 75 8.23 -11.17 -1.89
C GLY A 75 8.02 -12.58 -2.42
N TYR A 76 7.05 -13.32 -1.85
CA TYR A 76 6.82 -14.73 -2.16
C TYR A 76 5.39 -15.00 -2.67
N ASN A 77 5.25 -15.69 -3.79
CA ASN A 77 3.93 -16.09 -4.29
C ASN A 77 3.36 -17.28 -3.50
N SER A 78 2.17 -17.72 -3.90
CA SER A 78 1.49 -18.89 -3.31
C SER A 78 2.24 -20.22 -3.44
N LEU A 79 3.22 -20.30 -4.34
CA LEU A 79 4.11 -21.44 -4.55
C LEU A 79 5.44 -21.31 -3.79
N ASN A 80 5.59 -20.27 -2.95
CA ASN A 80 6.81 -19.92 -2.23
C ASN A 80 8.01 -19.58 -3.14
N GLU A 81 7.74 -19.05 -4.33
CA GLU A 81 8.76 -18.55 -5.24
C GLU A 81 8.96 -17.06 -5.02
N SER A 82 10.21 -16.58 -5.10
CA SER A 82 10.48 -15.15 -5.02
C SER A 82 9.99 -14.45 -6.29
N ILE A 83 9.09 -13.49 -6.13
CA ILE A 83 8.51 -12.70 -7.23
C ILE A 83 8.68 -11.20 -6.98
N ALA A 84 8.63 -10.40 -8.05
CA ALA A 84 8.49 -8.95 -7.94
C ALA A 84 7.09 -8.59 -7.40
N LEU A 85 7.03 -7.57 -6.55
CA LEU A 85 5.79 -7.07 -5.95
C LEU A 85 5.67 -5.55 -6.08
N PRO A 86 4.43 -5.03 -6.14
CA PRO A 86 3.16 -5.75 -6.25
C PRO A 86 2.98 -6.37 -7.65
N PRO A 87 2.19 -7.45 -7.82
CA PRO A 87 1.79 -7.88 -9.15
C PRO A 87 0.83 -6.85 -9.76
N TYR A 88 0.75 -6.84 -11.10
CA TYR A 88 -0.12 -5.94 -11.86
C TYR A 88 -1.58 -5.99 -11.40
N ASP A 89 -2.09 -7.16 -11.00
CA ASP A 89 -3.49 -7.33 -10.55
C ASP A 89 -3.81 -6.63 -9.21
N ILE A 90 -2.81 -6.32 -8.37
CA ILE A 90 -2.98 -5.52 -7.15
C ILE A 90 -2.90 -4.01 -7.46
N MET A 91 -2.42 -3.64 -8.66
CA MET A 91 -2.41 -2.25 -9.09
C MET A 91 -3.74 -1.93 -9.77
N PRO A 92 -4.56 -0.99 -9.27
CA PRO A 92 -4.39 -0.12 -8.09
C PRO A 92 -4.85 -0.75 -6.75
N PRO A 93 -4.35 -0.28 -5.59
CA PRO A 93 -4.16 1.14 -5.21
C PRO A 93 -2.73 1.65 -5.38
N LEU A 94 -1.79 0.78 -5.77
CA LEU A 94 -0.40 1.14 -5.93
C LEU A 94 -0.18 1.81 -7.28
N LEU A 95 0.36 3.04 -7.27
CA LEU A 95 0.62 3.83 -8.47
C LEU A 95 2.12 3.96 -8.70
N TYR A 96 2.56 3.65 -9.92
CA TYR A 96 3.96 3.72 -10.32
C TYR A 96 4.42 5.17 -10.54
N GLY A 97 5.62 5.49 -10.07
CA GLY A 97 6.24 6.80 -10.27
C GLY A 97 7.76 6.77 -10.14
N HIS A 98 8.34 7.95 -10.33
CA HIS A 98 9.78 8.21 -10.18
C HIS A 98 10.02 9.09 -8.96
N ASP A 99 11.18 8.92 -8.32
CA ASP A 99 11.58 9.82 -7.23
C ASP A 99 12.23 11.08 -7.81
N PRO A 100 11.65 12.27 -7.59
CA PRO A 100 12.22 13.51 -8.10
C PRO A 100 13.53 13.90 -7.40
N HIS A 101 13.80 13.39 -6.20
CA HIS A 101 15.06 13.63 -5.47
C HIS A 101 16.13 12.59 -5.77
N GLU A 102 15.77 11.42 -6.32
CA GLU A 102 16.71 10.34 -6.62
C GLU A 102 16.50 9.83 -8.06
N PRO A 103 17.04 10.53 -9.08
CA PRO A 103 16.89 10.16 -10.47
C PRO A 103 17.28 8.70 -10.74
N GLY A 104 16.44 7.98 -11.47
CA GLY A 104 16.63 6.56 -11.81
C GLY A 104 16.07 5.57 -10.80
N ARG A 105 15.57 6.02 -9.63
CA ARG A 105 14.82 5.17 -8.71
C ARG A 105 13.32 5.24 -8.97
N THR A 106 12.71 4.06 -9.02
CA THR A 106 11.30 3.87 -9.30
C THR A 106 10.59 3.33 -8.06
N PHE A 107 9.38 3.82 -7.83
CA PHE A 107 8.61 3.52 -6.62
C PHE A 107 7.14 3.29 -6.96
N TYR A 108 6.49 2.53 -6.10
CA TYR A 108 5.04 2.48 -6.01
C TYR A 108 4.59 3.37 -4.86
N THR A 109 3.54 4.15 -5.09
CA THR A 109 2.89 5.01 -4.10
C THR A 109 1.52 4.45 -3.73
N ILE A 110 1.15 4.58 -2.46
CA ILE A 110 -0.23 4.38 -1.98
C ILE A 110 -0.70 5.66 -1.32
N THR A 111 -1.94 6.06 -1.59
CA THR A 111 -2.48 7.36 -1.16
C THR A 111 -3.76 7.20 -0.38
N ALA A 112 -3.85 7.88 0.76
CA ALA A 112 -5.09 8.12 1.48
C ALA A 112 -5.39 9.62 1.56
N TYR A 113 -6.65 10.01 1.35
CA TYR A 113 -7.14 11.35 1.59
C TYR A 113 -8.02 11.40 2.84
N PHE A 114 -7.88 12.49 3.60
CA PHE A 114 -8.61 12.77 4.84
C PHE A 114 -9.88 13.61 4.63
N LYS A 115 -10.12 14.00 3.38
CA LYS A 115 -11.31 14.67 2.89
C LYS A 115 -11.55 14.19 1.46
N HIS A 116 -12.73 14.43 0.91
CA HIS A 116 -13.04 13.98 -0.43
C HIS A 116 -12.03 14.54 -1.46
N PRO A 117 -11.42 13.73 -2.35
CA PRO A 117 -10.34 14.17 -3.24
C PRO A 117 -10.66 15.35 -4.15
N GLN A 118 -11.95 15.53 -4.48
CA GLN A 118 -12.43 16.68 -5.25
C GLN A 118 -12.27 18.03 -4.54
N LEU A 119 -12.22 18.03 -3.20
CA LEU A 119 -12.09 19.24 -2.38
C LEU A 119 -10.63 19.66 -2.15
N VAL A 120 -9.66 18.83 -2.53
CA VAL A 120 -8.24 19.07 -2.24
C VAL A 120 -7.69 20.24 -3.06
N CYS A 121 -8.00 20.27 -4.36
CA CYS A 121 -7.56 21.32 -5.28
C CYS A 121 -8.70 22.23 -5.75
N ASN A 122 -9.87 22.09 -5.17
CA ASN A 122 -11.00 22.97 -5.41
C ASN A 122 -11.83 23.06 -4.12
N PRO A 123 -11.55 24.05 -3.25
CA PRO A 123 -12.19 24.14 -1.94
C PRO A 123 -13.67 24.53 -2.01
N ILE A 124 -14.21 24.79 -3.21
CA ILE A 124 -15.63 25.09 -3.38
C ILE A 124 -16.42 23.81 -3.15
N ALA A 125 -17.12 23.77 -2.02
CA ALA A 125 -18.06 22.70 -1.70
C ALA A 125 -19.12 22.61 -2.80
N LYS A 126 -19.20 21.47 -3.48
CA LYS A 126 -20.32 21.17 -4.39
C LYS A 126 -21.40 20.42 -3.63
N HIS A 127 -22.66 20.58 -4.07
CA HIS A 127 -23.75 19.73 -3.61
C HIS A 127 -23.37 18.24 -3.76
N HIS A 128 -23.73 17.42 -2.77
CA HIS A 128 -23.43 15.98 -2.67
C HIS A 128 -22.01 15.58 -2.23
N ILE A 129 -21.10 16.52 -1.96
CA ILE A 129 -19.78 16.20 -1.43
C ILE A 129 -19.77 16.39 0.08
N GLN A 130 -19.40 15.35 0.83
CA GLN A 130 -19.12 15.50 2.26
C GLN A 130 -17.87 16.36 2.46
N THR A 131 -18.06 17.55 3.02
CA THR A 131 -16.99 18.51 3.35
C THR A 131 -16.31 18.21 4.70
N GLY A 132 -16.87 17.26 5.46
CA GLY A 132 -16.37 16.83 6.76
C GLY A 132 -15.14 15.92 6.69
N LYS A 133 -14.81 15.30 7.83
CA LYS A 133 -13.75 14.29 7.89
C LYS A 133 -14.17 13.03 7.11
N GLY A 134 -13.23 12.45 6.38
CA GLY A 134 -13.41 11.17 5.71
C GLY A 134 -12.07 10.46 5.55
N LEU A 135 -12.11 9.20 5.10
CA LEU A 135 -10.92 8.47 4.68
C LEU A 135 -11.21 7.86 3.31
N TYR A 136 -10.40 8.22 2.32
CA TYR A 136 -10.56 7.78 0.94
C TYR A 136 -9.24 7.19 0.47
N ILE A 137 -9.23 5.89 0.17
CA ILE A 137 -8.05 5.22 -0.38
C ILE A 137 -8.08 5.38 -1.89
N GLN A 138 -7.02 5.92 -2.48
CA GLN A 138 -6.94 6.05 -3.92
C GLN A 138 -6.78 4.67 -4.57
N THR A 139 -7.65 4.35 -5.53
CA THR A 139 -7.70 3.05 -6.22
C THR A 139 -7.57 3.21 -7.73
N GLY A 140 -6.92 4.27 -8.20
CA GLY A 140 -6.66 4.51 -9.62
C GLY A 140 -5.99 5.85 -9.85
N VAL A 141 -5.74 6.16 -11.11
CA VAL A 141 -4.97 7.35 -11.51
C VAL A 141 -5.71 8.64 -11.18
N ASP A 142 -7.03 8.69 -11.39
CA ASP A 142 -7.86 9.84 -11.01
C ASP A 142 -8.48 9.63 -9.62
N PRO A 143 -8.01 10.35 -8.58
CA PRO A 143 -8.53 10.16 -7.23
C PRO A 143 -9.98 10.62 -7.04
N ILE A 144 -10.55 11.44 -7.95
CA ILE A 144 -11.95 11.88 -7.83
C ILE A 144 -12.91 10.72 -8.12
N VAL A 145 -12.62 9.91 -9.14
CA VAL A 145 -13.51 8.80 -9.56
C VAL A 145 -13.00 7.43 -9.13
N SER A 146 -11.70 7.28 -8.90
CA SER A 146 -11.07 6.02 -8.50
C SER A 146 -10.58 6.09 -7.06
N HIS A 147 -11.53 6.00 -6.14
CA HIS A 147 -11.24 5.87 -4.71
C HIS A 147 -12.23 4.94 -4.01
N MET A 148 -11.76 4.34 -2.92
CA MET A 148 -12.57 3.61 -1.96
C MET A 148 -12.85 4.51 -0.76
N SER A 149 -14.13 4.86 -0.54
CA SER A 149 -14.56 5.56 0.67
C SER A 149 -14.63 4.56 1.84
N ILE A 150 -13.95 4.88 2.94
CA ILE A 150 -13.93 4.04 4.13
C ILE A 150 -15.02 4.50 5.10
N PRO A 151 -15.94 3.61 5.52
CA PRO A 151 -16.97 3.94 6.48
C PRO A 151 -16.39 4.40 7.82
N LEU A 152 -16.97 5.42 8.44
CA LEU A 152 -16.54 5.90 9.74
C LEU A 152 -16.95 4.98 10.90
N GLU A 153 -17.90 4.07 10.65
CA GLU A 153 -18.40 3.10 11.62
C GLU A 153 -18.25 1.66 11.09
N SER A 154 -17.73 0.74 11.91
CA SER A 154 -17.43 -0.63 11.52
C SER A 154 -18.68 -1.41 11.09
N LYS A 155 -19.85 -1.09 11.65
CA LYS A 155 -21.14 -1.70 11.28
C LYS A 155 -21.55 -1.45 9.83
N GLN A 156 -20.93 -0.46 9.18
CA GLN A 156 -21.17 -0.09 7.79
C GLN A 156 -20.12 -0.71 6.84
N LEU A 157 -19.15 -1.47 7.36
CA LEU A 157 -18.19 -2.18 6.53
C LEU A 157 -18.91 -3.26 5.71
N GLY A 158 -18.61 -3.28 4.41
CA GLY A 158 -19.07 -4.36 3.53
C GLY A 158 -18.36 -5.69 3.84
N PRO A 159 -18.88 -6.81 3.29
CA PRO A 159 -18.39 -8.17 3.57
C PRO A 159 -16.94 -8.41 3.12
N MET A 160 -16.40 -7.55 2.25
CA MET A 160 -15.00 -7.61 1.81
C MET A 160 -14.02 -7.29 2.95
N TRP A 161 -14.44 -6.57 4.00
CA TRP A 161 -13.58 -6.27 5.13
C TRP A 161 -13.62 -7.39 6.16
N VAL A 162 -12.58 -8.21 6.16
CA VAL A 162 -12.47 -9.37 7.03
C VAL A 162 -11.86 -8.96 8.35
N GLN A 163 -12.59 -9.22 9.43
CA GLN A 163 -12.12 -8.93 10.79
C GLN A 163 -10.90 -9.80 11.14
N GLY A 164 -9.85 -9.15 11.62
CA GLY A 164 -8.67 -9.78 12.21
C GLY A 164 -8.74 -9.80 13.73
N THR A 165 -7.61 -9.57 14.38
CA THR A 165 -7.50 -9.57 15.84
C THR A 165 -7.77 -8.18 16.43
N CYS A 166 -8.41 -8.17 17.59
CA CYS A 166 -8.43 -7.00 18.47
C CYS A 166 -7.10 -6.92 19.21
N VAL A 167 -6.33 -5.85 18.98
CA VAL A 167 -5.09 -5.58 19.70
C VAL A 167 -5.35 -4.51 20.74
N PRO A 168 -5.07 -4.78 22.04
CA PRO A 168 -5.19 -3.76 23.07
C PRO A 168 -4.47 -2.47 22.67
N ARG A 169 -5.16 -1.33 22.79
CA ARG A 169 -4.71 0.03 22.41
C ARG A 169 -4.52 0.30 20.92
N MET A 170 -4.84 -0.64 20.04
CA MET A 170 -4.89 -0.41 18.57
C MET A 170 -6.29 -0.63 18.00
N GLY A 171 -7.19 -1.26 18.75
CA GLY A 171 -8.54 -1.56 18.32
C GLY A 171 -8.64 -2.86 17.51
N THR A 172 -9.79 -3.04 16.86
CA THR A 172 -10.08 -4.21 16.03
C THR A 172 -9.59 -3.97 14.61
N HIS A 173 -8.70 -4.84 14.13
CA HIS A 173 -8.18 -4.78 12.77
C HIS A 173 -9.16 -5.36 11.76
N TYR A 174 -9.22 -4.78 10.57
CA TYR A 174 -9.95 -5.31 9.41
C TYR A 174 -9.06 -5.27 8.17
N PHE A 175 -9.04 -6.36 7.42
CA PHE A 175 -8.21 -6.54 6.21
C PHE A 175 -9.10 -6.73 4.99
N TYR A 176 -8.75 -6.10 3.88
CA TYR A 176 -9.55 -6.18 2.66
C TYR A 176 -9.36 -7.52 1.94
N ASN A 177 -10.47 -8.21 1.70
CA ASN A 177 -10.60 -9.47 0.94
C ASN A 177 -9.70 -10.64 1.41
N LEU A 178 -9.30 -10.66 2.68
CA LEU A 178 -8.39 -11.67 3.20
C LEU A 178 -9.09 -13.02 3.41
N SER A 179 -8.60 -14.07 2.78
CA SER A 179 -9.18 -15.42 2.91
C SER A 179 -8.14 -16.51 2.72
N ARG A 180 -8.45 -17.75 3.16
CA ARG A 180 -7.54 -18.89 3.03
C ARG A 180 -7.21 -19.26 1.58
N SER A 181 -8.10 -18.93 0.66
CA SER A 181 -7.98 -19.21 -0.78
C SER A 181 -7.40 -18.03 -1.56
N LEU A 182 -7.16 -16.89 -0.91
CA LEU A 182 -6.55 -15.74 -1.57
C LEU A 182 -5.10 -16.08 -1.94
N PRO A 183 -4.68 -15.92 -3.21
CA PRO A 183 -3.27 -16.04 -3.56
C PRO A 183 -2.45 -15.02 -2.77
N CYS A 184 -1.33 -15.43 -2.19
CA CYS A 184 -0.50 -14.56 -1.34
C CYS A 184 -0.08 -13.27 -2.04
N GLU A 185 0.34 -13.40 -3.30
CA GLU A 185 0.70 -12.27 -4.14
C GLU A 185 -0.45 -11.31 -4.41
N LYS A 186 -1.71 -11.67 -4.08
CA LYS A 186 -2.93 -10.87 -4.23
C LYS A 186 -3.40 -10.20 -2.91
N ILE A 187 -2.60 -10.23 -1.84
CA ILE A 187 -2.92 -9.56 -0.56
C ILE A 187 -3.00 -8.04 -0.73
N TYR A 188 -4.18 -7.48 -0.43
CA TYR A 188 -4.42 -6.05 -0.53
C TYR A 188 -3.71 -5.28 0.61
N PRO A 189 -2.97 -4.20 0.32
CA PRO A 189 -2.04 -3.61 1.29
C PRO A 189 -2.69 -2.63 2.27
N VAL A 190 -4.00 -2.71 2.50
CA VAL A 190 -4.74 -1.76 3.36
C VAL A 190 -5.43 -2.50 4.49
N PHE A 191 -5.26 -1.97 5.70
CA PHE A 191 -6.00 -2.40 6.87
C PHE A 191 -6.60 -1.23 7.63
N LEU A 192 -7.70 -1.49 8.32
CA LEU A 192 -8.45 -0.52 9.10
C LEU A 192 -8.44 -0.92 10.57
N MET A 193 -8.58 0.07 11.45
CA MET A 193 -8.68 -0.15 12.89
C MET A 193 -9.85 0.65 13.47
N TYR A 194 -10.78 -0.08 14.08
CA TYR A 194 -11.95 0.49 14.75
C TYR A 194 -11.84 0.31 16.25
N ASP A 195 -12.31 1.32 16.97
CA ASP A 195 -12.30 1.33 18.42
C ASP A 195 -13.40 0.45 19.03
N SER A 196 -13.48 0.39 20.36
CA SER A 196 -14.48 -0.45 21.07
C SER A 196 -15.94 -0.08 20.82
N GLU A 197 -16.20 1.14 20.33
CA GLU A 197 -17.52 1.62 19.93
C GLU A 197 -17.79 1.39 18.44
N GLY A 198 -16.81 0.83 17.71
CA GLY A 198 -16.88 0.62 16.28
C GLY A 198 -16.67 1.89 15.47
N LYS A 199 -16.02 2.93 16.00
CA LYS A 199 -15.66 4.14 15.24
C LYS A 199 -14.25 4.01 14.67
N LEU A 200 -14.05 4.49 13.44
CA LEU A 200 -12.75 4.46 12.77
C LEU A 200 -11.76 5.32 13.58
N GLY A 201 -10.70 4.68 14.07
CA GLY A 201 -9.68 5.33 14.90
C GLY A 201 -8.33 5.41 14.23
N ALA A 202 -8.01 4.46 13.35
CA ALA A 202 -6.76 4.43 12.61
C ALA A 202 -6.89 3.55 11.35
N PHE A 203 -5.89 3.62 10.48
CA PHE A 203 -5.72 2.74 9.33
C PHE A 203 -4.24 2.47 9.11
N GLY A 204 -3.87 1.66 8.13
CA GLY A 204 -2.48 1.50 7.78
C GLY A 204 -2.24 0.73 6.50
N TRP A 205 -0.95 0.65 6.19
CA TRP A 205 -0.42 -0.06 5.04
C TRP A 205 0.25 -1.35 5.49
N SER A 206 -0.05 -2.48 4.85
CA SER A 206 0.56 -3.79 5.14
C SER A 206 1.02 -4.44 3.84
N PHE A 207 2.29 -4.24 3.50
CA PHE A 207 2.91 -4.78 2.31
C PHE A 207 3.54 -6.14 2.60
N GLN A 208 3.48 -7.04 1.63
CA GLN A 208 4.29 -8.25 1.65
C GLN A 208 5.70 -7.96 1.14
N GLY A 209 6.72 -8.56 1.75
CA GLY A 209 8.11 -8.50 1.30
C GLY A 209 9.04 -7.94 2.37
N PHE A 210 10.16 -7.38 1.91
CA PHE A 210 11.18 -6.82 2.80
C PHE A 210 11.15 -5.30 2.76
N ALA A 211 10.90 -4.72 3.93
CA ALA A 211 10.98 -3.28 4.13
C ALA A 211 12.44 -2.80 3.99
N LEU A 212 12.66 -1.78 3.15
CA LEU A 212 13.89 -0.99 3.18
C LEU A 212 13.66 0.20 4.11
N ASP A 213 14.37 0.22 5.23
CA ASP A 213 14.43 1.37 6.13
C ASP A 213 15.63 2.24 5.73
N SER A 214 15.37 3.53 5.50
CA SER A 214 16.43 4.51 5.27
C SER A 214 16.97 4.97 6.62
N SER A 215 18.29 5.07 6.76
CA SER A 215 18.93 5.66 7.94
C SER A 215 18.58 7.14 8.14
N GLN A 216 18.03 7.80 7.11
CA GLN A 216 17.60 9.19 7.15
C GLN A 216 16.16 9.38 7.64
N SER A 217 15.38 8.30 7.78
CA SER A 217 14.02 8.37 8.33
C SER A 217 14.03 8.11 9.83
N ASP A 218 13.29 8.93 10.58
CA ASP A 218 13.00 8.75 12.01
C ASP A 218 11.87 7.74 12.27
N LEU A 219 11.22 7.25 11.19
CA LEU A 219 10.20 6.23 11.23
C LEU A 219 10.77 4.88 10.76
N SER A 220 10.31 3.81 11.40
CA SER A 220 10.60 2.44 10.99
C SER A 220 9.30 1.76 10.55
N TRP A 221 9.37 0.95 9.50
CA TRP A 221 8.26 0.03 9.20
C TRP A 221 8.09 -0.97 10.37
N PHE A 222 6.86 -1.28 10.76
CA PHE A 222 6.60 -2.48 11.55
C PHE A 222 6.92 -3.71 10.69
N LYS A 223 7.30 -4.82 11.33
CA LYS A 223 7.62 -6.08 10.64
C LYS A 223 6.93 -7.21 11.38
N LEU A 224 6.19 -8.02 10.63
CA LEU A 224 5.48 -9.20 11.10
C LEU A 224 6.02 -10.43 10.38
N ARG A 225 6.28 -11.46 11.17
CA ARG A 225 6.66 -12.81 10.74
C ARG A 225 5.55 -13.81 11.11
N PRO A 226 5.54 -15.03 10.54
CA PRO A 226 4.50 -16.02 10.82
C PRO A 226 4.22 -16.23 12.32
N GLU A 227 5.25 -16.19 13.16
CA GLU A 227 5.13 -16.39 14.61
C GLU A 227 4.37 -15.26 15.32
N THR A 228 4.27 -14.10 14.67
CA THR A 228 3.64 -12.88 15.21
C THR A 228 2.26 -12.58 14.59
N TYR A 229 1.84 -13.31 13.56
CA TYR A 229 0.59 -13.00 12.86
C TYR A 229 -0.66 -13.07 13.73
N GLN A 230 -0.68 -13.97 14.73
CA GLN A 230 -1.80 -14.09 15.66
C GLN A 230 -2.12 -12.80 16.43
N PHE A 231 -1.15 -11.89 16.57
CA PHE A 231 -1.37 -10.61 17.23
C PHE A 231 -2.27 -9.70 16.41
N THR A 232 -2.19 -9.75 15.08
CA THR A 232 -2.85 -8.77 14.20
C THR A 232 -3.94 -9.39 13.34
N PHE A 233 -3.73 -10.62 12.88
CA PHE A 233 -4.62 -11.33 11.96
C PHE A 233 -5.42 -12.43 12.67
N ASP A 234 -6.60 -12.74 12.14
CA ASP A 234 -7.22 -14.05 12.37
C ASP A 234 -6.48 -15.10 11.53
N THR A 235 -5.58 -15.86 12.17
CA THR A 235 -4.74 -16.87 11.49
C THR A 235 -5.56 -17.95 10.80
N SER A 236 -6.82 -18.17 11.18
CA SER A 236 -7.72 -19.11 10.51
C SER A 236 -8.18 -18.63 9.13
N LYS A 237 -8.01 -17.33 8.83
CA LYS A 237 -8.38 -16.70 7.56
C LYS A 237 -7.19 -16.48 6.64
N LEU A 238 -5.95 -16.72 7.10
CA LEU A 238 -4.75 -16.47 6.30
C LEU A 238 -4.54 -17.54 5.22
N PRO A 239 -4.08 -17.15 4.02
CA PRO A 239 -3.54 -18.06 3.04
C PRO A 239 -2.40 -18.92 3.61
N PRO A 240 -2.32 -20.23 3.30
CA PRO A 240 -1.25 -21.10 3.79
C PRO A 240 0.17 -20.60 3.48
N CYS A 241 0.36 -19.96 2.32
CA CYS A 241 1.64 -19.42 1.88
C CYS A 241 2.18 -18.30 2.80
N MET A 242 1.32 -17.61 3.56
CA MET A 242 1.77 -16.61 4.54
C MET A 242 2.56 -17.24 5.68
N PHE A 243 2.37 -18.53 5.96
CA PHE A 243 3.09 -19.23 7.03
C PHE A 243 4.47 -19.75 6.60
N ASN A 244 4.94 -19.41 5.39
CA ASN A 244 6.33 -19.66 5.03
C ASN A 244 7.28 -18.75 5.84
N GLU A 245 8.39 -19.29 6.31
CA GLU A 245 9.38 -18.54 7.11
C GLU A 245 9.95 -17.30 6.41
N ASN A 246 10.00 -17.32 5.07
CA ASN A 246 10.48 -16.21 4.27
C ASN A 246 9.39 -15.18 3.96
N PHE A 247 8.13 -15.52 4.22
CA PHE A 247 7.00 -14.64 4.02
C PHE A 247 6.95 -13.60 5.16
N GLN A 248 7.15 -12.34 4.81
CA GLN A 248 7.15 -11.24 5.77
C GLN A 248 6.13 -10.19 5.34
N VAL A 249 5.49 -9.58 6.34
CA VAL A 249 4.63 -8.41 6.15
C VAL A 249 5.29 -7.24 6.86
N PHE A 250 5.37 -6.10 6.19
CA PHE A 250 5.83 -4.86 6.79
C PHE A 250 4.83 -3.75 6.52
N GLY A 251 4.91 -2.68 7.31
CA GLY A 251 3.90 -1.66 7.16
C GLY A 251 4.02 -0.50 8.12
N ILE A 252 3.06 0.41 8.04
CA ILE A 252 2.94 1.53 8.96
C ILE A 252 1.48 1.74 9.31
N HIS A 253 1.26 2.20 10.52
CA HIS A 253 -0.04 2.57 11.05
C HIS A 253 -0.14 4.10 11.04
N ILE A 254 -1.33 4.60 10.79
CA ILE A 254 -1.69 6.03 10.77
C ILE A 254 -2.93 6.21 11.66
N TRP A 255 -2.77 6.95 12.75
CA TRP A 255 -3.83 7.20 13.72
C TRP A 255 -4.58 8.49 13.39
N LEU A 256 -5.89 8.39 13.38
CA LEU A 256 -6.84 9.47 13.09
C LEU A 256 -7.46 10.06 14.38
N LYS A 257 -7.27 9.36 15.50
CA LYS A 257 -7.64 9.76 16.87
C LYS A 257 -6.41 9.71 17.77
N ASP A 258 -6.49 10.37 18.92
CA ASP A 258 -5.39 10.36 19.88
C ASP A 258 -4.99 8.91 20.17
N PRO A 259 -3.74 8.51 19.86
CA PRO A 259 -3.30 7.15 20.09
C PRO A 259 -3.24 6.76 21.57
N ASN A 260 -3.24 7.74 22.49
CA ASN A 260 -3.32 7.51 23.92
C ASN A 260 -4.76 7.51 24.44
N SER A 261 -5.76 7.72 23.58
CA SER A 261 -7.16 7.63 23.97
C SER A 261 -7.51 6.22 24.45
N ASP A 262 -8.17 6.15 25.60
CA ASP A 262 -8.77 4.92 26.14
C ASP A 262 -9.86 4.35 25.23
N THR A 263 -10.28 5.05 24.19
CA THR A 263 -11.29 4.54 23.25
C THR A 263 -10.72 3.45 22.35
N MET A 264 -9.43 3.52 21.96
CA MET A 264 -8.74 2.52 21.12
C MET A 264 -8.49 1.18 21.83
N LEU A 265 -9.20 0.94 22.92
CA LEU A 265 -9.39 -0.38 23.50
C LEU A 265 -10.34 -1.19 22.61
N CYS A 266 -10.31 -2.49 22.79
CA CYS A 266 -11.35 -3.34 22.26
C CYS A 266 -11.77 -4.36 23.32
N LYS A 267 -13.04 -4.77 23.24
CA LYS A 267 -13.63 -5.69 24.22
C LYS A 267 -12.96 -7.04 24.00
N ILE A 268 -12.13 -7.46 24.94
CA ILE A 268 -11.56 -8.81 24.93
C ILE A 268 -12.73 -9.77 25.06
N ILE A 269 -13.21 -10.31 23.95
CA ILE A 269 -14.13 -11.44 23.98
C ILE A 269 -13.30 -12.60 24.50
N GLN A 270 -13.45 -12.94 25.78
CA GLN A 270 -12.87 -14.14 26.36
C GLN A 270 -13.38 -15.32 25.56
N ARG A 271 -12.60 -15.80 24.59
CA ARG A 271 -12.86 -17.11 23.98
C ARG A 271 -12.72 -18.12 25.13
N PRO A 272 -13.69 -19.03 25.34
CA PRO A 272 -13.54 -20.09 26.33
C PRO A 272 -12.20 -20.76 26.08
N GLN A 273 -11.35 -20.82 27.12
CA GLN A 273 -10.09 -21.54 27.03
C GLN A 273 -10.42 -22.97 26.61
N GLN A 274 -10.20 -23.30 25.33
CA GLN A 274 -10.07 -24.69 24.95
C GLN A 274 -8.85 -25.19 25.70
N ARG A 275 -9.08 -26.03 26.72
CA ARG A 275 -8.04 -26.79 27.38
C ARG A 275 -7.19 -27.43 26.28
N LEU A 276 -5.97 -26.94 26.13
CA LEU A 276 -4.93 -27.62 25.38
C LEU A 276 -4.62 -28.91 26.13
N THR A 277 -5.33 -29.99 25.78
CA THR A 277 -4.83 -31.34 26.03
C THR A 277 -3.65 -31.55 25.09
N SER A 278 -2.47 -31.23 25.64
CA SER A 278 -1.17 -31.66 25.18
C SER A 278 -1.17 -33.17 24.89
N THR A 279 -0.93 -33.54 23.63
CA THR A 279 0.19 -34.37 23.14
C THR A 279 -0.20 -35.00 21.80
N ARG A 280 -0.07 -34.26 20.70
CA ARG A 280 0.23 -34.86 19.39
C ARG A 280 1.09 -33.90 18.61
N LYS A 281 2.30 -34.35 18.25
CA LYS A 281 3.12 -33.69 17.22
C LYS A 281 2.23 -33.49 15.99
N PRO A 282 2.20 -32.29 15.38
CA PRO A 282 1.54 -32.13 14.10
C PRO A 282 2.23 -33.06 13.11
N ASP A 283 1.44 -33.93 12.46
CA ASP A 283 1.92 -34.72 11.35
C ASP A 283 2.52 -33.78 10.30
N LYS A 284 3.69 -34.17 9.76
CA LYS A 284 4.31 -33.48 8.64
C LYS A 284 3.25 -33.25 7.56
N ILE A 285 2.95 -31.98 7.29
CA ILE A 285 2.12 -31.60 6.15
C ILE A 285 2.89 -32.02 4.90
N THR A 286 2.50 -33.15 4.32
CA THR A 286 3.02 -33.61 3.04
C THR A 286 2.31 -32.82 1.96
N TYR A 287 3.03 -31.94 1.28
CA TYR A 287 2.53 -31.28 0.07
C TYR A 287 2.28 -32.34 -0.99
N LYS A 288 1.01 -32.62 -1.32
CA LYS A 288 0.67 -33.36 -2.53
C LYS A 288 0.90 -32.41 -3.72
N THR A 289 1.99 -32.65 -4.45
CA THR A 289 2.16 -32.11 -5.80
C THR A 289 1.01 -32.61 -6.67
N GLY A 290 0.08 -31.71 -6.99
CA GLY A 290 -1.06 -31.99 -7.86
C GLY A 290 -0.60 -32.21 -9.30
N TYR A 291 -0.78 -33.45 -9.77
CA TYR A 291 -1.30 -33.85 -11.07
C TYR A 291 -1.15 -32.85 -12.24
N ARG A 292 -0.19 -33.14 -13.13
CA ARG A 292 -0.14 -32.57 -14.50
C ARG A 292 -1.14 -33.33 -15.37
N ASP A 293 -2.24 -32.67 -15.74
CA ASP A 293 -3.03 -33.11 -16.89
C ASP A 293 -2.36 -32.64 -18.18
N ASN A 294 -1.72 -33.57 -18.88
CA ASN A 294 -1.28 -33.40 -20.26
C ASN A 294 -2.48 -33.66 -21.18
N HIS A 295 -3.29 -32.63 -21.45
CA HIS A 295 -4.16 -32.66 -22.62
C HIS A 295 -3.38 -32.23 -23.86
N ILE A 296 -2.94 -33.25 -24.60
CA ILE A 296 -2.51 -33.17 -25.99
C ILE A 296 -3.73 -32.75 -26.81
N ILE A 297 -3.70 -31.54 -27.38
CA ILE A 297 -4.59 -31.16 -28.47
C ILE A 297 -3.77 -31.28 -29.76
N ASN A 298 -4.08 -32.31 -30.54
CA ASN A 298 -3.68 -32.41 -31.94
C ASN A 298 -4.38 -31.28 -32.70
N ALA A 299 -3.62 -30.31 -33.19
CA ALA A 299 -4.09 -29.36 -34.19
C ALA A 299 -3.69 -29.87 -35.57
N ASP A 300 -4.71 -30.09 -36.40
CA ASP A 300 -4.62 -30.55 -37.76
C ASP A 300 -3.72 -29.67 -38.62
N ARG A 301 -2.90 -30.35 -39.43
CA ARG A 301 -2.29 -29.80 -40.63
C ARG A 301 -3.39 -29.51 -41.63
N ASN A 302 -3.54 -28.25 -42.02
CA ASN A 302 -3.90 -27.95 -43.39
C ASN A 302 -3.00 -26.83 -43.91
N THR A 303 -2.24 -27.22 -44.92
CA THR A 303 -1.44 -26.42 -45.83
C THR A 303 -2.33 -25.42 -46.55
N ASP A 304 -1.89 -24.18 -46.67
CA ASP A 304 -1.95 -23.46 -47.95
C ASP A 304 -0.93 -22.32 -48.04
N ASN A 305 -0.32 -22.29 -49.22
CA ASN A 305 0.74 -21.40 -49.69
C ASN A 305 0.28 -19.96 -49.88
N VAL A 306 1.03 -18.98 -49.35
CA VAL A 306 1.36 -17.69 -50.03
C VAL A 306 2.70 -17.20 -49.44
N SER A 307 3.83 -17.47 -50.09
CA SER A 307 4.54 -16.57 -51.01
C SER A 307 4.94 -15.19 -50.45
N SER A 308 6.26 -15.08 -50.20
CA SER A 308 7.16 -14.01 -50.64
C SER A 308 7.35 -12.72 -49.81
N ARG A 309 8.60 -12.59 -49.33
CA ARG A 309 9.59 -11.51 -49.56
C ARG A 309 9.78 -10.37 -48.53
N ASN A 310 11.07 -10.12 -48.29
CA ASN A 310 11.80 -8.98 -47.69
C ASN A 310 11.93 -9.06 -46.16
N THR A 311 13.05 -9.40 -45.51
CA THR A 311 14.52 -9.24 -45.69
C THR A 311 15.04 -7.80 -45.84
N LEU A 312 15.93 -7.46 -44.89
CA LEU A 312 16.98 -6.41 -44.87
C LEU A 312 16.57 -4.98 -44.44
N HIS A 313 16.96 -4.57 -43.23
CA HIS A 313 18.19 -3.80 -43.00
C HIS A 313 18.34 -3.41 -41.51
N TYR A 314 19.30 -4.04 -40.82
CA TYR A 314 19.90 -3.57 -39.56
C TYR A 314 21.38 -3.34 -39.86
N THR A 315 21.82 -2.08 -39.93
CA THR A 315 23.21 -1.62 -39.64
C THR A 315 23.35 -0.13 -39.96
N LEU A 316 24.18 0.56 -39.17
CA LEU A 316 24.68 1.93 -39.33
C LEU A 316 23.74 3.09 -38.95
N ILE A 317 23.78 3.53 -37.68
CA ILE A 317 24.01 4.94 -37.30
C ILE A 317 24.74 4.95 -35.94
N VAL A 318 26.06 4.73 -36.00
CA VAL A 318 27.03 5.19 -34.99
C VAL A 318 28.06 5.95 -35.81
N LEU A 319 28.40 7.17 -35.40
CA LEU A 319 29.10 8.25 -36.11
C LEU A 319 28.14 9.26 -36.77
N ILE A 320 27.82 10.33 -36.03
CA ILE A 320 27.72 11.76 -36.43
C ILE A 320 27.20 12.51 -35.18
N ILE A 321 28.03 12.65 -34.14
CA ILE A 321 27.96 13.75 -33.16
C ILE A 321 29.39 13.99 -32.65
N LEU A 322 30.28 14.45 -33.54
CA LEU A 322 31.64 14.88 -33.16
C LEU A 322 32.18 16.02 -34.04
N SER A 323 31.29 16.81 -34.67
CA SER A 323 31.69 17.89 -35.59
C SER A 323 30.88 19.19 -35.40
N CYS A 324 30.56 19.56 -34.16
CA CYS A 324 30.02 20.90 -33.83
C CYS A 324 30.85 21.64 -32.77
N TYR A 325 32.12 21.25 -32.57
CA TYR A 325 33.04 21.91 -31.63
C TYR A 325 34.31 22.39 -32.35
N HIS A 326 34.14 23.11 -33.46
CA HIS A 326 35.15 24.03 -33.99
C HIS A 326 34.50 24.82 -35.12
N ILE A 327 34.02 26.03 -34.81
CA ILE A 327 33.91 27.25 -35.64
C ILE A 327 33.06 28.21 -34.79
N LEU A 328 33.71 28.93 -33.88
CA LEU A 328 33.27 30.22 -33.34
C LEU A 328 34.38 30.81 -32.46
N GLN A 329 35.54 31.04 -33.07
CA GLN A 329 36.49 32.07 -32.68
C GLN A 329 37.22 32.54 -33.95
N LEU A 330 36.65 33.57 -34.58
CA LEU A 330 37.33 34.65 -35.31
C LEU A 330 36.29 35.73 -35.63
#